data_AF-A0A455SSL6-F1
#
_entry.id   AF-A0A455SSL6-F1
#
_cell.length_a   1.000
_cell.length_b   1.000
_cell.length_c   1.000
_cell.angle_alpha   90.00
_cell.angle_beta   90.00
_cell.angle_gamma   90.00
#
_symmetry.space_group_name_H-M   'P 1'
#
loop_
_entity.id
_entity.type
_entity.pdbx_description
1 polymer ?
#
loop_
_entity_poly.entity_id
_entity_poly.type
_entity_poly.pdbx_seq_one_letter_code
_entity_poly.pdbx_strand_id
1 'polypeptide(L)'
;MLWLTGLLCLALLLGSLAQAWSNSGLMQQLDQEKQKYAQLQQEHETLKKQVDYYTDPKVIEQEARNIGYVKPGEQPVILVNEKETPPAQVKPEEQQQPARGFWEEWWRIFFGG
;
A
#
# COMPACT_ATOMS: atom_id res chain seq x y z
N MET A 1 15.51 11.38 70.08
CA MET A 1 15.20 10.02 69.57
C MET A 1 14.04 10.02 68.57
N LEU A 2 12.88 10.63 68.86
CA LEU A 2 11.70 10.64 67.96
C LEU A 2 11.89 11.34 66.59
N TRP A 3 12.76 12.35 66.50
CA TRP A 3 12.96 13.08 65.23
C TRP A 3 13.83 12.31 64.23
N LEU A 4 14.80 11.54 64.74
CA LEU A 4 15.66 10.66 63.92
C LEU A 4 14.86 9.51 63.32
N THR A 5 13.92 8.93 64.07
CA THR A 5 13.04 7.87 63.56
C THR A 5 12.07 8.39 62.50
N GLY A 6 11.57 9.62 62.66
CA GLY A 6 10.72 10.27 61.66
C GLY A 6 11.47 10.53 60.35
N LEU A 7 12.71 11.03 60.44
CA LEU A 7 13.55 11.31 59.28
C LEU A 7 13.97 10.03 58.55
N LEU A 8 14.26 8.95 59.30
CA LEU A 8 14.55 7.63 58.74
C LEU A 8 13.34 7.03 58.01
N CYS A 9 12.14 7.12 58.60
CA CYS A 9 10.90 6.69 57.93
C CYS A 9 10.61 7.51 56.67
N LEU A 10 10.83 8.83 56.71
CA LEU A 10 10.64 9.70 55.55
C LEU A 10 11.61 9.34 54.42
N ALA A 11 12.89 9.09 54.74
CA ALA A 11 13.89 8.68 53.76
C ALA A 11 13.56 7.32 53.12
N LEU A 12 13.08 6.35 53.92
CA LEU A 12 12.66 5.04 53.42
C LEU A 12 11.44 5.12 52.50
N LEU A 13 10.45 5.96 52.84
CA LEU A 13 9.28 6.18 51.98
C LEU A 13 9.68 6.84 50.66
N LEU A 14 10.49 7.90 50.70
CA LEU A 14 10.97 8.60 49.50
C LEU A 14 11.79 7.69 48.57
N GLY A 15 12.64 6.81 49.12
CA GLY A 15 13.40 5.83 48.35
C GLY A 15 12.51 4.79 47.66
N SER A 16 11.48 4.29 48.36
CA SER A 16 10.52 3.34 47.78
C SER A 16 9.68 3.98 46.66
N LEU A 17 9.31 5.25 46.79
CA LEU A 17 8.60 5.97 45.74
C LEU A 17 9.50 6.20 44.51
N ALA A 18 10.77 6.56 44.69
CA ALA A 18 11.70 6.76 43.57
C ALA A 18 11.96 5.47 42.77
N GLN A 19 12.02 4.30 43.44
CA GLN A 19 12.19 3.01 42.76
C GLN A 19 10.98 2.60 41.91
N ALA A 20 9.77 2.98 42.29
CA ALA A 20 8.57 2.68 41.49
C ALA A 20 8.56 3.43 40.15
N TRP A 21 9.23 4.58 40.08
CA TRP A 21 9.28 5.44 38.88
C TRP A 21 10.42 5.06 37.92
N SER A 22 11.53 4.51 38.40
CA SER A 22 12.60 4.06 37.49
C SER A 22 12.22 2.79 36.74
N ASN A 23 11.43 1.91 37.36
CA ASN A 23 10.98 0.66 36.76
C ASN A 23 9.92 0.88 35.65
N SER A 24 9.09 1.93 35.76
CA SER A 24 8.07 2.21 34.74
C SER A 24 8.67 2.62 33.39
N GLY A 25 9.81 3.31 33.37
CA GLY A 25 10.46 3.74 32.13
C GLY A 25 10.98 2.57 31.30
N LEU A 26 11.58 1.56 31.94
CA LEU A 26 12.08 0.35 31.26
C LEU A 26 10.95 -0.49 30.70
N MET A 27 9.87 -0.67 31.45
CA MET A 27 8.68 -1.39 30.98
C MET A 27 8.00 -0.67 29.82
N GLN A 28 7.88 0.67 29.90
CA GLN A 28 7.33 1.47 28.79
C GLN A 28 8.15 1.35 27.51
N GLN A 29 9.49 1.39 27.61
CA GLN A 29 10.37 1.20 26.45
C GLN A 29 10.22 -0.21 25.85
N LEU A 30 10.16 -1.23 26.71
CA LEU A 30 9.95 -2.61 26.27
C LEU A 30 8.62 -2.78 25.54
N ASP A 31 7.54 -2.20 26.07
CA ASP A 31 6.21 -2.29 25.47
C ASP A 31 6.14 -1.53 24.15
N GLN A 32 6.76 -0.34 24.07
CA GLN A 32 6.86 0.41 22.82
C GLN A 32 7.63 -0.37 21.74
N GLU A 33 8.75 -1.00 22.09
CA GLU A 33 9.56 -1.75 21.14
C GLU A 33 8.83 -3.02 20.67
N LYS A 34 8.15 -3.72 21.58
CA LYS A 34 7.28 -4.85 21.24
C LYS A 34 6.16 -4.46 20.29
N GLN A 35 5.52 -3.31 20.52
CA GLN A 35 4.46 -2.81 19.64
C GLN A 35 5.00 -2.48 18.25
N LYS A 36 6.14 -1.79 18.15
CA LYS A 36 6.80 -1.51 16.87
C LYS A 36 7.16 -2.78 16.13
N TYR A 37 7.75 -3.75 16.83
CA TYR A 37 8.10 -5.04 16.25
C TYR A 37 6.86 -5.77 15.71
N ALA A 38 5.78 -5.81 16.47
CA ALA A 38 4.53 -6.45 16.04
C ALA A 38 3.93 -5.78 14.79
N GLN A 39 3.94 -4.43 14.75
CA GLN A 39 3.48 -3.68 13.58
C GLN A 39 4.33 -3.99 12.34
N LEU A 40 5.66 -3.94 12.49
CA LEU A 40 6.57 -4.19 11.37
C LEU A 40 6.48 -5.64 10.88
N GLN A 41 6.32 -6.60 11.78
CA GLN A 41 6.11 -8.00 11.43
C GLN A 41 4.82 -8.18 10.64
N GLN A 42 3.73 -7.52 11.06
CA GLN A 42 2.46 -7.59 10.34
C GLN A 42 2.54 -6.95 8.94
N GLU A 43 3.23 -5.83 8.82
CA GLU A 43 3.47 -5.17 7.53
C GLU A 43 4.29 -6.08 6.61
N HIS A 44 5.36 -6.67 7.12
CA HIS A 44 6.20 -7.61 6.38
C HIS A 44 5.40 -8.82 5.87
N GLU A 45 4.59 -9.45 6.73
CA GLU A 45 3.75 -10.59 6.32
C GLU A 45 2.70 -10.19 5.28
N THR A 46 2.15 -8.98 5.39
CA THR A 46 1.19 -8.46 4.41
C THR A 46 1.85 -8.24 3.06
N LEU A 47 3.01 -7.59 3.05
CA LEU A 47 3.76 -7.30 1.83
C LEU A 47 4.26 -8.60 1.17
N LYS A 48 4.72 -9.55 1.97
CA LYS A 48 5.14 -10.87 1.49
C LYS A 48 3.99 -11.59 0.77
N LYS A 49 2.79 -11.59 1.34
CA LYS A 49 1.61 -12.18 0.69
C LYS A 49 1.27 -11.49 -0.63
N GLN A 50 1.43 -10.17 -0.72
CA GLN A 50 1.20 -9.44 -1.97
C GLN A 50 2.24 -9.84 -3.02
N VAL A 51 3.52 -9.93 -2.66
CA VAL A 51 4.57 -10.40 -3.57
C VAL A 51 4.26 -11.81 -4.08
N ASP A 52 3.92 -12.72 -3.17
CA ASP A 52 3.57 -14.09 -3.54
C ASP A 52 2.35 -14.14 -4.49
N TYR A 53 1.34 -13.30 -4.23
CA TYR A 53 0.14 -13.19 -5.07
C TYR A 53 0.46 -12.65 -6.48
N TYR A 54 1.16 -11.52 -6.58
CA TYR A 54 1.46 -10.89 -7.88
C TYR A 54 2.57 -11.58 -8.67
N THR A 55 3.31 -12.50 -8.06
CA THR A 55 4.30 -13.33 -8.74
C THR A 55 3.65 -14.56 -9.41
N ASP A 56 2.42 -14.93 -9.03
CA ASP A 56 1.71 -16.04 -9.69
C ASP A 56 1.46 -15.71 -11.18
N PRO A 57 1.95 -16.54 -12.13
CA PRO A 57 1.74 -16.33 -13.55
C PRO A 57 0.26 -16.14 -13.93
N LYS A 58 -0.68 -16.78 -13.23
CA LYS A 58 -2.12 -16.62 -13.50
C LYS A 58 -2.62 -15.22 -13.18
N VAL A 59 -2.14 -14.63 -12.09
CA VAL A 59 -2.50 -13.27 -11.69
C VAL A 59 -1.92 -12.27 -12.69
N ILE A 60 -0.66 -12.48 -13.10
CA ILE A 60 -0.02 -11.66 -14.14
C ILE A 60 -0.83 -11.72 -15.45
N GLU A 61 -1.23 -12.90 -15.89
CA GLU A 61 -2.05 -13.05 -17.10
C GLU A 61 -3.44 -12.41 -16.95
N GLN A 62 -4.07 -12.54 -15.79
CA GLN A 62 -5.37 -11.92 -15.52
C GLN A 62 -5.27 -10.39 -15.55
N GLU A 63 -4.27 -9.81 -14.88
CA GLU A 63 -4.05 -8.36 -14.90
C GLU A 63 -3.66 -7.85 -16.29
N ALA A 64 -2.86 -8.61 -17.02
CA ALA A 64 -2.55 -8.30 -18.42
C ALA A 64 -3.84 -8.30 -19.28
N ARG A 65 -4.74 -9.27 -19.10
CA ARG A 65 -6.03 -9.29 -19.79
C ARG A 65 -6.93 -8.13 -19.38
N ASN A 66 -6.90 -7.70 -18.11
CA ASN A 66 -7.67 -6.53 -17.63
C ASN A 66 -7.28 -5.24 -18.35
N ILE A 67 -5.99 -5.07 -18.68
CA ILE A 67 -5.49 -3.92 -19.45
C ILE A 67 -5.59 -4.13 -20.98
N GLY A 68 -6.24 -5.20 -21.43
CA GLY A 68 -6.42 -5.52 -22.85
C GLY A 68 -5.16 -6.06 -23.55
N TYR A 69 -4.13 -6.47 -22.79
CA TYR A 69 -2.96 -7.12 -23.36
C TYR A 69 -3.30 -8.54 -23.85
N VAL A 70 -2.91 -8.83 -25.09
CA VAL A 70 -3.05 -10.14 -25.72
C VAL A 70 -1.66 -10.64 -26.08
N LYS A 71 -1.32 -11.89 -25.71
CA LYS A 71 0.00 -12.45 -26.02
C LYS A 71 0.19 -12.58 -27.53
N PRO A 72 1.40 -12.32 -28.07
CA PRO A 72 1.69 -12.52 -29.49
C PRO A 72 1.36 -13.96 -29.92
N GLY A 73 0.47 -14.10 -30.91
CA GLY A 73 0.00 -15.41 -31.39
C GLY A 73 -1.29 -15.94 -30.77
N GLU A 74 -1.84 -15.28 -29.74
CA GLU A 74 -3.20 -15.55 -29.26
C GLU A 74 -4.25 -14.83 -30.14
N GLN A 75 -5.37 -15.51 -30.44
CA GLN A 75 -6.53 -14.88 -31.09
C GLN A 75 -7.61 -14.60 -30.03
N PRO A 76 -8.00 -13.34 -29.81
CA PRO A 76 -9.07 -13.01 -28.88
C PRO A 76 -10.41 -13.49 -29.45
N VAL A 77 -11.15 -14.30 -28.69
CA VAL A 77 -12.50 -14.76 -29.06
C VAL A 77 -13.51 -13.99 -28.23
N ILE A 78 -14.41 -13.29 -28.91
CA ILE A 78 -15.57 -12.64 -28.29
C ILE A 78 -16.74 -13.59 -28.47
N LEU A 79 -17.36 -14.03 -27.37
CA LEU A 79 -18.58 -14.81 -27.45
C LEU A 79 -19.73 -13.87 -27.83
N VAL A 80 -20.21 -13.99 -29.06
CA VAL A 80 -21.42 -13.29 -29.51
C VAL A 80 -22.62 -14.17 -29.17
N ASN A 81 -23.54 -13.68 -28.35
CA ASN A 81 -24.78 -14.38 -28.10
C ASN A 81 -25.62 -14.36 -29.39
N GLU A 82 -26.15 -15.52 -29.78
CA GLU A 82 -26.83 -15.80 -31.06
C GLU A 82 -28.06 -14.92 -31.38
N LYS A 83 -28.44 -14.02 -30.47
CA LYS A 83 -29.56 -13.08 -30.64
C LYS A 83 -29.14 -11.68 -31.10
N GLU A 84 -27.85 -11.42 -31.25
CA GLU A 84 -27.37 -10.16 -31.79
C GLU A 84 -26.97 -10.36 -33.26
N THR A 85 -27.72 -9.67 -34.12
CA THR A 85 -27.43 -9.40 -35.54
C THR A 85 -25.92 -9.31 -35.80
N PRO A 86 -25.39 -9.89 -36.90
CA PRO A 86 -23.96 -9.80 -37.18
C PRO A 86 -23.51 -8.33 -37.08
N PRO A 87 -22.43 -8.02 -36.35
CA PRO A 87 -21.89 -6.67 -36.39
C PRO A 87 -21.58 -6.37 -37.86
N ALA A 88 -22.12 -5.26 -38.35
CA ALA A 88 -21.83 -4.76 -39.68
C ALA A 88 -20.31 -4.81 -39.87
N GLN A 89 -19.86 -5.33 -41.01
CA GLN A 89 -18.45 -5.29 -41.39
C GLN A 89 -17.93 -3.89 -41.08
N VAL A 90 -16.99 -3.81 -40.13
CA VAL A 90 -16.32 -2.57 -39.80
C VAL A 90 -15.58 -2.18 -41.08
N LYS A 91 -16.17 -1.26 -41.84
CA LYS A 91 -15.49 -0.59 -42.95
C LYS A 91 -14.21 -0.05 -42.33
N PRO A 92 -13.01 -0.36 -42.86
CA PRO A 92 -11.79 0.31 -42.43
C PRO A 92 -12.07 1.80 -42.29
N GLU A 93 -12.05 2.28 -41.05
CA GLU A 93 -12.14 3.70 -40.78
C GLU A 93 -11.00 4.33 -41.57
N GLU A 94 -11.35 5.19 -42.52
CA GLU A 94 -10.40 6.14 -43.09
C GLU A 94 -9.66 6.74 -41.92
N GLN A 95 -8.36 6.53 -41.92
CA GLN A 95 -7.40 6.99 -40.94
C GLN A 95 -7.67 8.48 -40.74
N GLN A 96 -8.44 8.82 -39.70
CA GLN A 96 -8.68 10.20 -39.34
C GLN A 96 -7.30 10.77 -39.05
N GLN A 97 -6.90 11.74 -39.88
CA GLN A 97 -5.66 12.49 -39.73
C GLN A 97 -5.51 12.83 -38.25
N PRO A 98 -4.32 12.65 -37.65
CA PRO A 98 -4.15 12.84 -36.22
C PRO A 98 -4.68 14.23 -35.87
N ALA A 99 -5.79 14.24 -35.14
CA ALA A 99 -6.28 15.44 -34.49
C ALA A 99 -5.07 15.97 -33.71
N ARG A 100 -4.70 17.21 -34.04
CA ARG A 100 -3.60 18.01 -33.49
C ARG A 100 -3.08 17.42 -32.18
N GLY A 101 -1.81 17.01 -32.18
CA GLY A 101 -1.25 16.19 -31.11
C GLY A 101 -1.45 16.87 -29.77
N PHE A 102 -1.90 16.13 -28.77
CA PHE A 102 -2.20 16.64 -27.42
C PHE A 102 -1.07 17.54 -26.88
N TRP A 103 0.18 17.22 -27.22
CA TRP A 103 1.37 18.01 -26.90
C TRP A 103 1.37 19.46 -27.42
N GLU A 104 0.89 19.71 -28.65
CA GLU A 104 0.78 21.05 -29.21
C GLU A 104 -0.25 21.89 -28.45
N GLU A 105 -1.32 21.26 -27.99
CA GLU A 105 -2.36 21.91 -27.18
C GLU A 105 -1.82 22.34 -25.82
N TRP A 106 -1.05 21.47 -25.14
CA TRP A 106 -0.41 21.77 -23.87
C TRP A 106 0.64 22.88 -23.98
N TRP A 107 1.43 22.88 -25.05
CA TRP A 107 2.45 23.90 -25.27
C TRP A 107 1.84 25.30 -25.45
N ARG A 108 0.73 25.39 -26.19
CA ARG A 108 0.01 26.64 -26.43
C ARG A 108 -0.56 27.23 -25.14
N ILE A 109 -1.12 26.40 -24.25
CA ILE A 109 -1.68 26.85 -22.96
C ILE A 109 -0.61 27.52 -22.10
N PHE A 110 0.62 27.01 -22.13
CA PHE A 110 1.69 27.51 -21.27
C PHE A 110 2.49 28.68 -21.85
N PHE A 111 2.64 28.78 -23.17
CA PHE A 111 3.55 29.74 -23.81
C PHE A 111 2.90 30.62 -24.89
N GLY A 112 1.64 30.38 -25.26
CA GLY A 112 0.91 31.12 -26.29
C GLY A 112 0.01 32.20 -25.69
N GLY A 113 0.60 33.33 -25.33
CA GLY A 113 -0.11 34.59 -25.09
C GLY A 113 -0.52 35.28 -26.38
#